data_AF-A0A2V8VUG3-F1
#
_entry.id   AF-A0A2V8VUG3-F1
#
_cell.length_a   1.000
_cell.length_b   1.000
_cell.length_c   1.000
_cell.angle_alpha   90.00
_cell.angle_beta   90.00
_cell.angle_gamma   90.00
#
_symmetry.space_group_name_H-M   'P 1'
#
loop_
_entity.id
_entity.type
_entity.pdbx_description
1 polymer ?
#
loop_
_entity_poly.entity_id
_entity_poly.type
_entity_poly.pdbx_seq_one_letter_code
_entity_poly.pdbx_strand_id
1 'polypeptide(L)'
;MAQERVRGARIPRFGARTGGIAGIVLACLLAGCGAPSRAPGSGFAVGKAGPEAKIEFADLDRIHAILAGLRGRPVFVNFWATWCVPCVEELPDLAALSREDAVRRAEFVGVSLDAWVTGNGSETEEKVKRALADAGVNYPNLIYQGDQDPLLEGFQLPGPIPYSVLYDGQGKRAASWTGKAAIEEVRRAIAATSERSRASAAARPQGRRGGR
;
A
#
# COMPACT_ATOMS: atom_id res chain seq x y z
N MET A 1 -1.78 -0.30 62.17
CA MET A 1 -2.35 0.66 61.20
C MET A 1 -2.65 -0.12 59.92
N ALA A 2 -3.85 -0.69 59.85
CA ALA A 2 -4.96 -0.23 59.00
C ALA A 2 -4.81 -0.72 57.54
N GLN A 3 -5.32 -1.93 57.28
CA GLN A 3 -5.72 -2.38 55.95
C GLN A 3 -7.24 -2.27 55.84
N GLU A 4 -7.72 -1.51 54.87
CA GLU A 4 -9.12 -1.22 54.64
C GLU A 4 -9.74 -2.33 53.75
N ARG A 5 -10.71 -3.06 54.32
CA ARG A 5 -11.50 -4.08 53.63
C ARG A 5 -12.64 -3.42 52.84
N VAL A 6 -12.63 -3.55 51.52
CA VAL A 6 -13.79 -3.24 50.67
C VAL A 6 -14.86 -4.33 50.83
N ARG A 7 -16.05 -3.91 51.24
CA ARG A 7 -17.23 -4.74 51.55
C ARG A 7 -17.95 -5.16 50.27
N GLY A 8 -18.23 -6.45 50.14
CA GLY A 8 -19.11 -7.01 49.11
C GLY A 8 -20.58 -6.68 49.38
N ALA A 9 -21.29 -6.19 48.36
CA ALA A 9 -22.74 -5.99 48.37
C ALA A 9 -23.42 -7.10 47.56
N ARG A 10 -24.39 -7.77 48.20
CA ARG A 10 -25.18 -8.88 47.68
C ARG A 10 -26.24 -8.39 46.69
N ILE A 11 -26.38 -9.10 45.57
CA ILE A 11 -27.41 -8.89 44.54
C ILE A 11 -28.68 -9.67 44.93
N PRO A 12 -29.87 -9.05 45.01
CA PRO A 12 -31.13 -9.77 45.16
C PRO A 12 -31.65 -10.28 43.80
N ARG A 13 -32.16 -11.52 43.81
CA ARG A 13 -32.83 -12.18 42.68
C ARG A 13 -34.24 -11.61 42.52
N PHE A 14 -34.58 -11.10 41.33
CA PHE A 14 -35.95 -10.74 40.95
C PHE A 14 -36.54 -11.80 40.01
N GLY A 15 -37.73 -12.25 40.36
CA GLY A 15 -38.41 -13.41 39.79
C GLY A 15 -38.99 -13.17 38.40
N ALA A 16 -39.06 -14.27 37.65
CA ALA A 16 -39.79 -14.38 36.40
C ALA A 16 -41.30 -14.40 36.66
N ARG A 17 -42.05 -13.54 35.96
CA ARG A 17 -43.49 -13.72 35.74
C ARG A 17 -43.82 -13.40 34.28
N THR A 18 -44.55 -14.33 33.70
CA THR A 18 -45.09 -14.44 32.34
C THR A 18 -46.12 -13.38 32.01
N GLY A 19 -46.23 -13.01 30.73
CA GLY A 19 -47.39 -12.31 30.18
C GLY A 19 -47.12 -11.77 28.77
N GLY A 20 -47.57 -12.48 27.74
CA GLY A 20 -47.50 -12.02 26.35
C GLY A 20 -48.67 -11.12 25.99
N ILE A 21 -48.47 -10.24 25.00
CA ILE A 21 -49.50 -9.66 24.11
C ILE A 21 -48.81 -9.43 22.75
N ALA A 22 -49.45 -9.94 21.70
CA ALA A 22 -49.11 -9.73 20.30
C ALA A 22 -49.52 -8.32 19.83
N GLY A 23 -48.76 -7.73 18.90
CA GLY A 23 -49.12 -6.49 18.21
C GLY A 23 -48.21 -6.21 17.02
N ILE A 24 -48.73 -6.41 15.81
CA ILE A 24 -48.12 -6.17 14.50
C ILE A 24 -48.39 -4.73 14.07
N VAL A 25 -47.37 -3.94 13.67
CA VAL A 25 -47.41 -2.86 12.64
C VAL A 25 -45.95 -2.62 12.17
N LEU A 26 -45.53 -3.15 11.02
CA LEU A 26 -45.45 -2.52 9.68
C LEU A 26 -44.40 -1.39 9.50
N ALA A 27 -43.31 -1.77 8.83
CA ALA A 27 -42.47 -1.04 7.85
C ALA A 27 -41.99 0.41 8.13
N CYS A 28 -40.67 0.54 8.32
CA CYS A 28 -39.91 1.73 7.86
C CYS A 28 -38.72 1.29 6.99
N LEU A 29 -38.90 1.60 5.71
CA LEU A 29 -37.98 1.65 4.57
C LEU A 29 -36.50 1.88 4.87
N LEU A 30 -35.67 0.97 4.34
CA LEU A 30 -34.56 1.23 3.42
C LEU A 30 -34.02 2.68 3.39
N ALA A 31 -33.05 2.98 4.25
CA ALA A 31 -32.13 4.10 4.04
C ALA A 31 -30.80 3.86 4.78
N GLY A 32 -30.07 2.84 4.34
CA GLY A 32 -28.68 2.63 4.72
C GLY A 32 -27.82 2.55 3.47
N CYS A 33 -27.81 3.61 2.65
CA CYS A 33 -26.77 3.79 1.64
C CYS A 33 -25.44 3.88 2.37
N GLY A 34 -24.75 2.74 2.50
CA GLY A 34 -23.31 2.73 2.71
C GLY A 34 -22.68 3.36 1.48
N ALA A 35 -22.55 4.69 1.49
CA ALA A 35 -21.65 5.36 0.58
C ALA A 35 -20.27 4.74 0.81
N PRO A 36 -19.56 4.27 -0.24
CA PRO A 36 -18.16 3.93 -0.06
C PRO A 36 -17.50 5.20 0.45
N SER A 37 -16.97 5.15 1.68
CA SER A 37 -16.08 6.19 2.20
C SER A 37 -15.03 6.39 1.14
N ARG A 38 -15.14 7.51 0.41
CA ARG A 38 -14.13 7.95 -0.53
C ARG A 38 -12.90 8.16 0.33
N ALA A 39 -11.95 7.23 0.26
CA ALA A 39 -10.67 7.35 0.93
C ALA A 39 -10.16 8.77 0.68
N PRO A 40 -9.66 9.49 1.71
CA PRO A 40 -9.13 10.82 1.54
C PRO A 40 -8.17 10.80 0.35
N GLY A 41 -8.42 11.71 -0.60
CA GLY A 41 -7.76 11.70 -1.89
C GLY A 41 -6.25 11.60 -1.72
N SER A 42 -5.64 10.61 -2.38
CA SER A 42 -4.19 10.49 -2.54
C SER A 42 -3.66 11.75 -3.22
N GLY A 43 -3.38 12.81 -2.46
CA GLY A 43 -2.78 14.05 -2.97
C GLY A 43 -1.43 13.80 -3.64
N PHE A 44 -0.77 12.68 -3.30
CA PHE A 44 0.32 12.12 -4.07
C PHE A 44 -0.25 11.40 -5.29
N ALA A 45 -0.31 12.10 -6.41
CA ALA A 45 -0.63 11.48 -7.68
C ALA A 45 0.57 10.63 -8.12
N VAL A 46 0.56 9.34 -7.75
CA VAL A 46 1.34 8.32 -8.44
C VAL A 46 0.75 8.19 -9.84
N GLY A 47 1.36 8.92 -10.76
CA GLY A 47 1.03 8.91 -12.16
C GLY A 47 2.29 8.62 -12.96
N LYS A 48 2.13 8.53 -14.28
CA LYS A 48 3.25 8.31 -15.20
C LYS A 48 4.42 9.21 -14.88
N ALA A 49 5.61 8.64 -15.02
CA ALA A 49 6.90 9.28 -14.88
C ALA A 49 6.92 10.74 -15.40
N GLY A 50 7.44 11.66 -14.57
CA GLY A 50 7.62 13.07 -14.90
C GLY A 50 9.03 13.38 -15.43
N PRO A 51 9.39 14.66 -15.64
CA PRO A 51 10.78 15.04 -15.90
C PRO A 51 11.69 14.79 -14.68
N GLU A 52 11.11 14.81 -13.46
CA GLU A 52 11.78 14.56 -12.20
C GLU A 52 10.92 13.62 -11.33
N ALA A 53 11.57 12.84 -10.45
CA ALA A 53 10.87 12.04 -9.45
C ALA A 53 10.15 12.93 -8.44
N LYS A 54 8.88 12.61 -8.16
CA LYS A 54 8.15 13.20 -7.03
C LYS A 54 8.58 12.51 -5.75
N ILE A 55 8.83 13.29 -4.70
CA ILE A 55 9.24 12.81 -3.39
C ILE A 55 8.23 13.28 -2.34
N GLU A 56 7.86 12.41 -1.41
CA GLU A 56 7.02 12.74 -0.26
C GLU A 56 7.45 11.89 0.95
N PHE A 57 7.46 12.46 2.15
CA PHE A 57 7.58 11.68 3.38
C PHE A 57 6.27 10.96 3.68
N ALA A 58 6.34 9.67 4.01
CA ALA A 58 5.15 8.84 4.23
C ALA A 58 5.34 7.89 5.41
N ASP A 59 4.30 7.74 6.22
CA ASP A 59 4.18 6.63 7.17
C ASP A 59 3.55 5.39 6.49
N LEU A 60 3.33 4.34 7.27
CA LEU A 60 2.82 3.06 6.75
C LEU A 60 1.42 3.21 6.15
N ASP A 61 0.54 3.94 6.83
CA ASP A 61 -0.84 4.17 6.40
C ASP A 61 -0.87 4.98 5.10
N ARG A 62 0.01 5.97 4.97
CA ARG A 62 0.14 6.77 3.74
C ARG A 62 0.62 5.93 2.57
N ILE A 63 1.63 5.08 2.75
CA ILE A 63 2.10 4.17 1.70
C ILE A 63 0.95 3.23 1.29
N HIS A 64 0.25 2.62 2.25
CA HIS A 64 -0.89 1.75 1.96
C HIS A 64 -2.02 2.46 1.22
N ALA A 65 -2.36 3.69 1.60
CA ALA A 65 -3.38 4.49 0.92
C ALA A 65 -3.00 4.78 -0.54
N ILE A 66 -1.72 5.11 -0.79
CA ILE A 66 -1.20 5.34 -2.14
C ILE A 66 -1.29 4.05 -2.97
N LEU A 67 -0.78 2.93 -2.45
CA LEU A 67 -0.82 1.65 -3.16
C LEU A 67 -2.26 1.16 -3.41
N ALA A 68 -3.17 1.39 -2.47
CA ALA A 68 -4.59 1.08 -2.65
C ALA A 68 -5.22 1.91 -3.78
N GLY A 69 -4.81 3.17 -3.94
CA GLY A 69 -5.20 4.05 -5.05
C GLY A 69 -4.70 3.58 -6.41
N LEU A 70 -3.66 2.74 -6.45
CA LEU A 70 -3.08 2.16 -7.66
C LEU A 70 -3.67 0.81 -8.06
N ARG A 71 -4.68 0.30 -7.34
CA ARG A 71 -5.37 -0.94 -7.74
C ARG A 71 -5.95 -0.84 -9.16
N GLY A 72 -6.05 -1.98 -9.82
CA GLY A 72 -6.47 -2.12 -11.22
C GLY A 72 -5.31 -2.21 -12.23
N ARG A 73 -4.07 -2.02 -11.77
CA ARG A 73 -2.84 -2.18 -12.56
C ARG A 73 -1.73 -2.82 -11.71
N PRO A 74 -0.74 -3.48 -12.32
CA PRO A 74 0.40 -3.96 -11.57
C PRO A 74 1.19 -2.80 -10.95
N VAL A 75 1.78 -3.02 -9.78
CA VAL A 75 2.59 -2.03 -9.07
C VAL A 75 3.90 -2.67 -8.65
N PHE A 76 5.01 -2.14 -9.14
CA PHE A 76 6.36 -2.51 -8.75
C PHE A 76 6.84 -1.55 -7.66
N VAL A 77 7.14 -2.09 -6.49
CA VAL A 77 7.63 -1.34 -5.33
C VAL A 77 9.06 -1.75 -5.03
N ASN A 78 10.00 -0.79 -5.01
CA ASN A 78 11.40 -1.02 -4.67
C ASN A 78 11.75 -0.34 -3.34
N PHE A 79 12.23 -1.12 -2.38
CA PHE A 79 12.70 -0.66 -1.07
C PHE A 79 14.21 -0.47 -1.13
N TRP A 80 14.67 0.75 -0.86
CA TRP A 80 16.05 1.16 -1.10
C TRP A 80 16.51 2.23 -0.10
N ALA A 81 17.80 2.57 -0.12
CA ALA A 81 18.32 3.73 0.59
C ALA A 81 19.62 4.24 -0.05
N THR A 82 19.97 5.52 0.17
CA THR A 82 21.19 6.11 -0.41
C THR A 82 22.48 5.54 0.18
N TRP A 83 22.44 5.06 1.42
CA TRP A 83 23.56 4.39 2.09
C TRP A 83 23.72 2.92 1.67
N CYS A 84 22.79 2.38 0.88
CA CYS A 84 22.85 1.03 0.34
C CYS A 84 23.46 1.05 -1.08
N VAL A 85 24.74 0.73 -1.18
CA VAL A 85 25.48 0.70 -2.47
C VAL A 85 24.75 -0.13 -3.55
N PRO A 86 24.38 -1.40 -3.33
CA PRO A 86 23.72 -2.19 -4.37
C PRO A 86 22.34 -1.64 -4.75
N CYS A 87 21.70 -0.87 -3.87
CA CYS A 87 20.45 -0.19 -4.19
C CYS A 87 20.68 0.93 -5.20
N VAL A 88 21.66 1.81 -4.94
CA VAL A 88 21.95 2.96 -5.81
C VAL A 88 22.47 2.48 -7.18
N GLU A 89 23.24 1.40 -7.23
CA GLU A 89 23.69 0.75 -8.48
C GLU A 89 22.54 0.12 -9.30
N GLU A 90 21.39 -0.15 -8.69
CA GLU A 90 20.21 -0.72 -9.35
C GLU A 90 19.27 0.36 -9.92
N LEU A 91 19.22 1.55 -9.31
CA LEU A 91 18.28 2.61 -9.68
C LEU A 91 18.30 2.99 -11.17
N PRO A 92 19.46 3.14 -11.85
CA PRO A 92 19.49 3.50 -13.27
C PRO A 92 18.83 2.43 -14.15
N ASP A 93 19.01 1.16 -13.79
CA ASP A 93 18.44 0.02 -14.51
C ASP A 93 16.91 -0.02 -14.34
N LEU A 94 16.41 0.22 -13.13
CA LEU A 94 14.96 0.34 -12.85
C LEU A 94 14.35 1.58 -13.50
N ALA A 95 15.09 2.70 -13.53
CA ALA A 95 14.67 3.92 -14.22
C ALA A 95 14.49 3.66 -15.72
N ALA A 96 15.46 2.99 -16.35
CA ALA A 96 15.38 2.58 -17.75
C ALA A 96 14.18 1.65 -17.99
N LEU A 97 14.03 0.62 -17.17
CA LEU A 97 12.91 -0.32 -17.27
C LEU A 97 11.57 0.40 -17.19
N SER A 98 11.38 1.32 -16.24
CA SER A 98 10.09 2.00 -16.02
C SER A 98 9.59 2.82 -17.23
N ARG A 99 10.49 3.15 -18.17
CA ARG A 99 10.18 3.85 -19.42
C ARG A 99 9.87 2.92 -20.60
N GLU A 100 10.12 1.62 -20.47
CA GLU A 100 9.89 0.67 -21.55
C GLU A 100 8.40 0.45 -21.82
N ASP A 101 8.03 0.37 -23.09
CA ASP A 101 6.65 0.08 -23.49
C ASP A 101 6.13 -1.25 -22.95
N ALA A 102 7.02 -2.23 -22.80
CA ALA A 102 6.71 -3.56 -22.26
C ALA A 102 6.11 -3.49 -20.83
N VAL A 103 6.50 -2.49 -20.04
CA VAL A 103 6.04 -2.33 -18.65
C VAL A 103 5.18 -1.09 -18.44
N ARG A 104 4.85 -0.33 -19.49
CA ARG A 104 4.08 0.93 -19.43
C ARG A 104 2.70 0.84 -18.75
N ARG A 105 2.19 -0.38 -18.49
CA ARG A 105 0.94 -0.62 -17.75
C ARG A 105 1.14 -0.83 -16.25
N ALA A 106 2.37 -1.01 -15.79
CA ALA A 106 2.70 -1.06 -14.38
C ALA A 106 3.06 0.33 -13.86
N GLU A 107 2.77 0.57 -12.59
CA GLU A 107 3.30 1.72 -11.86
C GLU A 107 4.57 1.32 -11.12
N PHE A 108 5.53 2.24 -11.06
CA PHE A 108 6.75 2.09 -10.28
C PHE A 108 6.68 3.03 -9.09
N VAL A 109 7.02 2.53 -7.91
CA VAL A 109 7.09 3.31 -6.67
C VAL A 109 8.37 2.93 -5.94
N GLY A 110 9.21 3.89 -5.61
CA GLY A 110 10.30 3.67 -4.68
C GLY A 110 9.89 3.98 -3.25
N VAL A 111 10.42 3.23 -2.29
CA VAL A 111 10.30 3.49 -0.86
C VAL A 111 11.72 3.59 -0.30
N SER A 112 12.16 4.83 -0.03
CA SER A 112 13.45 5.12 0.59
C SER A 112 13.35 4.88 2.10
N LEU A 113 14.37 4.22 2.64
CA LEU A 113 14.55 3.93 4.07
C LEU A 113 15.62 4.83 4.71
N ASP A 114 15.99 5.92 4.03
CA ASP A 114 17.05 6.83 4.46
C ASP A 114 16.77 7.47 5.83
N ALA A 115 15.49 7.72 6.12
CA ALA A 115 15.06 8.32 7.39
C ALA A 115 15.41 7.48 8.62
N TRP A 116 15.63 6.17 8.48
CA TRP A 116 16.08 5.32 9.59
C TRP A 116 17.49 5.66 10.06
N VAL A 117 18.31 6.28 9.21
CA VAL A 117 19.70 6.67 9.53
C VAL A 117 19.83 8.19 9.66
N THR A 118 19.13 8.94 8.81
CA THR A 118 19.31 10.39 8.67
C THR A 118 18.17 11.21 9.30
N GLY A 119 17.13 10.55 9.80
CA GLY A 119 15.97 11.20 10.41
C GLY A 119 14.98 11.78 9.38
N ASN A 120 14.00 12.53 9.88
CA ASN A 120 12.89 13.08 9.09
C ASN A 120 13.11 14.57 8.81
N GLY A 121 14.04 14.90 7.91
CA GLY A 121 14.41 16.29 7.64
C GLY A 121 14.96 16.54 6.23
N SER A 122 15.32 17.79 5.97
CA SER A 122 15.78 18.25 4.65
C SER A 122 17.05 17.55 4.17
N GLU A 123 17.94 17.13 5.08
CA GLU A 123 19.13 16.35 4.71
C GLU A 123 18.75 15.03 4.04
N THR A 124 17.78 14.31 4.61
CA THR A 124 17.23 13.06 4.08
C THR A 124 16.63 13.28 2.70
N GLU A 125 15.78 14.30 2.58
CA GLU A 125 15.14 14.64 1.31
C GLU A 125 16.16 14.98 0.22
N GLU A 126 17.17 15.79 0.54
CA GLU A 126 18.22 16.18 -0.39
C GLU A 126 19.09 15.00 -0.85
N LYS A 127 19.45 14.08 0.07
CA LYS A 127 20.18 12.86 -0.26
C LYS A 127 19.39 11.99 -1.24
N VAL A 128 18.12 11.74 -0.92
CA VAL A 128 17.21 10.94 -1.76
C VAL A 128 17.03 11.60 -3.12
N LYS A 129 16.77 12.92 -3.15
CA LYS A 129 16.58 13.68 -4.38
C LYS A 129 17.80 13.61 -5.30
N ARG A 130 19.02 13.75 -4.76
CA ARG A 130 20.26 13.65 -5.53
C ARG A 130 20.44 12.26 -6.12
N ALA A 131 20.31 11.21 -5.31
CA ALA A 131 20.45 9.84 -5.80
C ALA A 131 19.44 9.50 -6.91
N LEU A 132 18.19 9.97 -6.78
CA LEU A 132 17.17 9.79 -7.82
C LEU A 132 17.49 10.57 -9.10
N ALA A 133 17.97 11.82 -8.99
CA ALA A 133 18.37 12.63 -10.12
C ALA A 133 19.57 12.03 -10.86
N ASP A 134 20.61 11.63 -10.12
CA ASP A 134 21.83 11.02 -10.67
C ASP A 134 21.53 9.70 -11.40
N ALA A 135 20.58 8.91 -10.87
CA ALA A 135 20.12 7.68 -11.50
C ALA A 135 19.10 7.89 -12.64
N GLY A 136 18.63 9.12 -12.87
CA GLY A 136 17.59 9.42 -13.86
C GLY A 136 16.24 8.78 -13.54
N VAL A 137 15.93 8.58 -12.26
CA VAL A 137 14.65 8.08 -11.77
C VAL A 137 13.60 9.17 -11.93
N ASN A 138 12.47 8.80 -12.52
CA ASN A 138 11.37 9.70 -12.83
C ASN A 138 10.02 9.23 -12.29
N TYR A 139 9.99 8.06 -11.65
CA TYR A 139 8.82 7.55 -10.95
C TYR A 139 8.79 8.03 -9.50
N PRO A 140 7.61 8.06 -8.87
CA PRO A 140 7.46 8.59 -7.52
C PRO A 140 8.20 7.79 -6.45
N ASN A 141 8.75 8.47 -5.47
CA ASN A 141 9.46 7.89 -4.33
C ASN A 141 8.89 8.41 -3.01
N LEU A 142 8.73 7.51 -2.04
CA LEU A 142 8.25 7.81 -0.71
C LEU A 142 9.39 7.63 0.28
N ILE A 143 9.68 8.63 1.09
CA ILE A 143 10.66 8.51 2.18
C ILE A 143 9.91 7.99 3.40
N TYR A 144 10.18 6.75 3.80
CA TYR A 144 9.47 6.13 4.91
C TYR A 144 9.94 6.67 6.26
N GLN A 145 9.06 7.39 6.96
CA GLN A 145 9.39 8.09 8.21
C GLN A 145 8.97 7.34 9.49
N GLY A 146 8.47 6.11 9.36
CA GLY A 146 8.00 5.29 10.47
C GLY A 146 9.03 4.29 11.00
N ASP A 147 8.64 3.55 12.03
CA ASP A 147 9.47 2.53 12.66
C ASP A 147 9.73 1.33 11.74
N GLN A 148 10.87 0.68 11.92
CA GLN A 148 11.30 -0.44 11.06
C GLN A 148 10.33 -1.63 11.12
N ASP A 149 9.98 -2.11 12.32
CA ASP A 149 9.22 -3.35 12.49
C ASP A 149 7.83 -3.31 11.83
N PRO A 150 7.02 -2.24 12.00
CA PRO A 150 5.75 -2.12 11.27
C PRO A 150 5.88 -2.18 9.74
N LEU A 151 6.95 -1.61 9.17
CA LEU A 151 7.19 -1.70 7.73
C LEU A 151 7.53 -3.13 7.32
N LEU A 152 8.44 -3.78 8.05
CA LEU A 152 8.86 -5.15 7.76
C LEU A 152 7.67 -6.11 7.83
N GLU A 153 6.83 -5.98 8.86
CA GLU A 153 5.63 -6.81 9.02
C GLU A 153 4.56 -6.49 7.97
N GLY A 154 4.23 -5.21 7.79
CA GLY A 154 3.18 -4.76 6.87
C GLY A 154 3.45 -5.15 5.42
N PHE A 155 4.72 -5.12 5.02
CA PHE A 155 5.17 -5.51 3.68
C PHE A 155 5.80 -6.90 3.62
N GLN A 156 5.83 -7.67 4.71
CA GLN A 156 6.50 -8.97 4.79
C GLN A 156 7.92 -8.93 4.18
N LEU A 157 8.67 -7.89 4.54
CA LEU A 157 10.02 -7.68 4.03
C LEU A 157 11.00 -8.61 4.78
N PRO A 158 12.00 -9.18 4.09
CA PRO A 158 12.95 -10.09 4.72
C PRO A 158 13.99 -9.37 5.59
N GLY A 159 14.05 -8.03 5.56
CA GLY A 159 15.04 -7.21 6.27
C GLY A 159 16.07 -6.57 5.32
N PRO A 160 16.88 -7.35 4.58
CA PRO A 160 17.89 -6.79 3.67
C PRO A 160 17.29 -6.00 2.50
N ILE A 161 17.99 -4.92 2.11
CA ILE A 161 17.73 -4.14 0.89
C ILE A 161 18.93 -4.23 -0.09
N PRO A 162 18.72 -4.05 -1.41
CA PRO A 162 17.43 -3.74 -2.06
C PRO A 162 16.47 -4.92 -2.00
N TYR A 163 15.19 -4.59 -1.91
CA TYR A 163 14.12 -5.58 -2.00
C TYR A 163 13.01 -5.02 -2.87
N SER A 164 12.55 -5.79 -3.85
CA SER A 164 11.53 -5.37 -4.78
C SER A 164 10.32 -6.29 -4.71
N VAL A 165 9.12 -5.73 -4.86
CA VAL A 165 7.85 -6.46 -4.83
C VAL A 165 7.01 -6.05 -6.02
N LEU A 166 6.49 -7.02 -6.74
CA LEU A 166 5.45 -6.79 -7.75
C LEU A 166 4.10 -7.19 -7.17
N TYR A 167 3.17 -6.24 -7.16
CA TYR A 167 1.76 -6.47 -6.86
C TYR A 167 0.95 -6.54 -8.16
N ASP A 168 -0.07 -7.39 -8.20
CA ASP A 168 -1.06 -7.42 -9.28
C ASP A 168 -2.13 -6.32 -9.13
N GLY A 169 -3.05 -6.24 -10.10
CA GLY A 169 -4.13 -5.25 -10.06
C GLY A 169 -5.12 -5.40 -8.90
N GLN A 170 -5.08 -6.49 -8.14
CA GLN A 170 -5.88 -6.68 -6.92
C GLN A 170 -5.12 -6.26 -5.66
N GLY A 171 -3.83 -5.95 -5.78
CA GLY A 171 -2.93 -5.66 -4.68
C GLY A 171 -2.34 -6.93 -4.04
N LYS A 172 -2.40 -8.09 -4.72
CA LYS A 172 -1.75 -9.31 -4.24
C LYS A 172 -0.31 -9.37 -4.74
N ARG A 173 0.62 -9.82 -3.91
CA ARG A 173 2.01 -10.08 -4.31
C ARG A 173 2.06 -11.13 -5.41
N ALA A 174 2.57 -10.74 -6.57
CA ALA A 174 2.77 -11.59 -7.75
C ALA A 174 4.22 -12.10 -7.86
N ALA A 175 5.21 -11.31 -7.43
CA ALA A 175 6.63 -11.68 -7.39
C ALA A 175 7.39 -10.80 -6.39
N SER A 176 8.60 -11.21 -6.02
CA SER A 176 9.54 -10.41 -5.24
C SER A 176 10.98 -10.81 -5.50
N TRP A 177 11.91 -9.88 -5.28
CA TRP A 177 13.34 -10.05 -5.48
C TRP A 177 14.10 -9.52 -4.27
N THR A 178 15.03 -10.33 -3.77
CA THR A 178 15.98 -9.94 -2.72
C THR A 178 17.32 -9.63 -3.37
N GLY A 179 17.92 -8.50 -3.02
CA GLY A 179 19.10 -7.98 -3.71
C GLY A 179 18.75 -7.36 -5.07
N LYS A 180 19.78 -7.01 -5.84
CA LYS A 180 19.62 -6.38 -7.16
C LYS A 180 18.86 -7.32 -8.08
N ALA A 181 17.70 -6.89 -8.54
CA ALA A 181 16.81 -7.62 -9.41
C ALA A 181 17.36 -7.67 -10.84
N ALA A 182 17.34 -8.86 -11.44
CA ALA A 182 17.63 -8.99 -12.86
C ALA A 182 16.50 -8.35 -13.68
N ILE A 183 16.80 -7.26 -14.40
CA ILE A 183 15.80 -6.46 -15.13
C ILE A 183 14.94 -7.30 -16.06
N GLU A 184 15.52 -8.29 -16.71
CA GLU A 184 14.80 -9.17 -17.62
C GLU A 184 13.78 -10.07 -16.88
N GLU A 185 14.07 -10.48 -15.64
CA GLU A 185 13.09 -11.19 -14.81
C GLU A 185 11.95 -10.27 -14.37
N VAL A 186 12.28 -9.04 -13.97
CA VAL A 186 11.28 -8.02 -13.59
C VAL A 186 10.37 -7.71 -14.78
N ARG A 187 10.95 -7.48 -15.96
CA ARG A 187 10.23 -7.22 -17.22
C ARG A 187 9.23 -8.34 -17.53
N ARG A 188 9.67 -9.59 -17.51
CA ARG A 188 8.78 -10.76 -17.75
C ARG A 188 7.69 -10.89 -16.70
N ALA A 189 8.01 -10.69 -15.42
CA ALA A 189 7.04 -10.78 -14.34
C ALA A 189 5.94 -9.71 -14.48
N ILE A 190 6.31 -8.47 -14.84
CA ILE A 190 5.36 -7.39 -15.10
C ILE A 190 4.48 -7.69 -16.31
N ALA A 191 5.06 -8.14 -17.42
CA ALA A 191 4.32 -8.49 -18.64
C ALA A 191 3.27 -9.58 -18.35
N ALA A 192 3.68 -10.67 -17.71
CA ALA A 192 2.80 -11.78 -17.35
C ALA A 192 1.70 -11.35 -16.36
N THR A 193 2.02 -10.48 -15.40
CA THR A 193 1.04 -9.97 -14.43
C THR A 193 0.02 -9.03 -15.08
N SER A 194 0.47 -8.22 -16.04
CA SER A 194 -0.39 -7.34 -16.84
C SER A 194 -1.37 -8.13 -17.71
N GLU A 195 -0.93 -9.24 -18.30
CA GLU A 195 -1.79 -10.15 -19.07
C GLU A 195 -2.85 -10.82 -18.21
N ARG A 196 -2.44 -11.41 -17.07
CA ARG A 196 -3.38 -12.02 -16.12
C ARG A 196 -4.42 -11.02 -15.63
N SER A 197 -3.99 -9.82 -15.25
CA SER A 197 -4.89 -8.76 -14.78
C SER A 197 -5.94 -8.38 -15.85
N ARG A 198 -5.55 -8.35 -17.14
CA ARG A 198 -6.48 -8.13 -18.26
C ARG A 198 -7.46 -9.29 -18.43
N ALA A 199 -6.98 -10.52 -18.39
CA ALA A 199 -7.82 -11.71 -18.53
C ALA A 199 -8.86 -11.78 -17.39
N SER A 200 -8.44 -11.53 -16.14
CA SER A 200 -9.34 -11.48 -14.98
C SER A 200 -10.36 -10.34 -15.07
N ALA A 201 -9.97 -9.17 -15.59
CA ALA A 201 -10.91 -8.07 -15.81
C ALA A 201 -11.94 -8.39 -16.90
N ALA A 202 -11.52 -9.04 -17.99
CA ALA A 202 -12.40 -9.43 -19.10
C ALA A 202 -13.37 -10.56 -18.72
N ALA A 203 -12.96 -11.48 -17.83
CA ALA A 203 -13.78 -12.61 -17.38
C ALA A 203 -14.85 -12.21 -16.34
N ARG A 204 -14.81 -11.00 -15.79
CA ARG A 204 -15.78 -10.55 -14.78
C ARG A 204 -17.14 -10.30 -15.46
N PRO A 205 -18.21 -11.05 -15.11
CA PRO A 205 -19.51 -10.85 -15.76
C PRO A 205 -19.97 -9.42 -15.54
N GLN A 206 -20.21 -8.68 -16.64
CA GLN A 206 -20.82 -7.36 -16.54
C GLN A 206 -22.20 -7.57 -15.93
N GLY A 207 -22.37 -7.05 -14.71
CA GLY A 207 -23.59 -7.22 -13.94
C GLY A 207 -24.80 -6.94 -14.82
N ARG A 208 -25.66 -7.97 -14.93
CA ARG A 208 -26.93 -7.95 -15.64
C ARG A 208 -27.65 -6.65 -15.28
N ARG A 209 -27.69 -5.67 -16.20
CA ARG A 209 -28.57 -4.49 -16.07
C ARG A 209 -29.98 -5.07 -16.00
N GLY A 210 -30.48 -5.19 -14.77
CA GLY A 210 -31.84 -5.61 -14.48
C GLY A 210 -32.79 -4.56 -15.03
N GLY A 211 -33.20 -4.75 -16.28
CA GLY A 211 -34.36 -4.09 -16.82
C GLY A 211 -35.61 -4.82 -16.35
N ARG A 212 -36.44 -4.13 -15.58
CA ARG A 212 -37.88 -3.88 -15.80
C ARG A 212 -38.46 -3.24 -14.56
#